data_AF-A0A176VU17-F1
#
_entry.id   AF-A0A176VU17-F1
#
_cell.length_a   1.000
_cell.length_b   1.000
_cell.length_c   1.000
_cell.angle_alpha   90.00
_cell.angle_beta   90.00
_cell.angle_gamma   90.00
#
_symmetry.space_group_name_H-M   'P 1'
#
loop_
_entity.id
_entity.type
_entity.pdbx_description
1 polymer ?
#
loop_
_entity_poly.entity_id
_entity_poly.type
_entity_poly.pdbx_seq_one_letter_code
_entity_poly.pdbx_strand_id
1 'polypeptide(L)'
;MFWVNIRTLVTDMRSVSASPVFNGPFLLVISSFGGHGADQYVDHIITQDIYCLNADGSLFDAALLACAAALTDLQIPGVAIDDDGKVQIVSPSGDQDQHMLDAEKVSDESKSRRIDKRRLTLGPVPVALTCMLHKKHILADPTAEEETYLQTTVTVAMDSSDKLISLYKPGGLIVATTSTIMDCIALTRIRLKEVNRILIEAAQVKAGD
;
A
#
# COMPACT_ATOMS: atom_id res chain seq x y z
N MET A 1 5.56 -16.67 22.08
CA MET A 1 6.91 -16.06 22.02
C MET A 1 7.64 -16.69 20.83
N PHE A 2 7.40 -16.17 19.62
CA PHE A 2 8.13 -16.59 18.42
C PHE A 2 8.61 -15.33 17.71
N TRP A 3 9.93 -15.20 17.67
CA TRP A 3 10.68 -14.22 16.92
C TRP A 3 10.67 -14.66 15.45
N VAL A 4 10.25 -13.79 14.52
CA VAL A 4 10.55 -13.96 13.09
C VAL A 4 11.53 -12.89 12.67
N ASN A 5 12.71 -13.40 12.34
CA ASN A 5 13.92 -12.83 11.76
C ASN A 5 13.70 -11.53 10.94
N ILE A 6 14.12 -10.40 11.51
CA ILE A 6 14.35 -9.13 10.81
C ILE A 6 15.58 -9.30 9.92
N ARG A 7 15.36 -9.76 8.68
CA ARG A 7 16.32 -9.64 7.58
C ARG A 7 15.60 -9.84 6.26
N THR A 8 14.85 -8.85 5.82
CA THR A 8 14.59 -8.64 4.40
C THR A 8 14.51 -7.15 4.16
N LEU A 9 15.59 -6.61 3.59
CA LEU A 9 15.66 -5.29 2.97
C LEU A 9 14.48 -5.15 1.99
N VAL A 10 13.56 -4.23 2.25
CA VAL A 10 12.45 -3.95 1.34
C VAL A 10 12.88 -2.86 0.36
N THR A 11 13.54 -3.28 -0.71
CA THR A 11 13.42 -2.66 -2.04
C THR A 11 12.41 -3.40 -2.92
N ASP A 12 11.62 -4.32 -2.35
CA ASP A 12 10.73 -5.22 -3.09
C ASP A 12 9.49 -5.54 -2.25
N MET A 13 8.28 -5.16 -2.72
CA MET A 13 6.96 -5.47 -2.12
C MET A 13 6.61 -6.98 -2.20
N ARG A 14 7.56 -7.88 -2.00
CA ARG A 14 7.41 -9.32 -2.30
C ARG A 14 6.83 -10.17 -1.17
N SER A 15 6.44 -9.60 -0.03
CA SER A 15 5.85 -10.40 1.05
C SER A 15 4.76 -9.62 1.79
N VAL A 16 3.51 -9.89 1.41
CA VAL A 16 2.32 -9.58 2.20
C VAL A 16 1.82 -10.93 2.74
N SER A 17 2.13 -11.27 3.99
CA SER A 17 1.55 -12.45 4.64
C SER A 17 0.27 -12.06 5.38
N ALA A 18 -0.88 -12.42 4.82
CA ALA A 18 -2.17 -12.28 5.48
C ALA A 18 -2.31 -13.35 6.59
N SER A 19 -2.55 -12.91 7.82
CA SER A 19 -2.93 -13.77 8.95
C SER A 19 -4.44 -13.59 9.21
N PRO A 20 -5.19 -14.65 9.56
CA PRO A 20 -6.67 -14.61 9.64
C PRO A 20 -7.24 -13.93 10.89
N VAL A 21 -6.42 -13.22 11.67
CA VAL A 21 -6.90 -12.47 12.85
C VAL A 21 -6.78 -10.98 12.54
N PHE A 22 -7.79 -10.45 11.85
CA PHE A 22 -7.90 -9.03 11.57
C PHE A 22 -8.30 -8.29 12.86
N ASN A 23 -7.29 -7.95 13.67
CA ASN A 23 -7.41 -7.02 14.81
C ASN A 23 -6.03 -6.43 15.16
N GLY A 24 -5.30 -5.96 14.16
CA GLY A 24 -4.04 -5.26 14.35
C GLY A 24 -3.66 -4.38 13.15
N PRO A 25 -2.94 -3.27 13.38
CA PRO A 25 -2.52 -2.37 12.31
C PRO A 25 -1.51 -3.05 11.37
N PHE A 26 -1.63 -2.78 10.06
CA PHE A 26 -0.62 -3.18 9.07
C PHE A 26 0.55 -2.20 9.15
N LEU A 27 1.75 -2.69 9.48
CA LEU A 27 2.98 -1.89 9.55
C LEU A 27 3.84 -2.10 8.29
N LEU A 28 4.08 -1.04 7.52
CA LEU A 28 4.93 -1.05 6.33
C LEU A 28 6.17 -0.17 6.55
N VAL A 29 7.32 -0.77 6.85
CA VAL A 29 8.56 0.00 7.03
C VAL A 29 9.20 0.26 5.66
N ILE A 30 9.41 1.53 5.30
CA ILE A 30 10.07 1.94 4.06
C ILE A 30 11.28 2.83 4.39
N SER A 31 12.48 2.24 4.37
CA SER A 31 13.72 2.98 4.49
C SER A 31 14.01 3.77 3.20
N SER A 32 14.21 5.09 3.32
CA SER A 32 14.60 5.96 2.20
C SER A 32 16.03 6.44 2.39
N PHE A 33 16.92 6.16 1.44
CA PHE A 33 18.27 6.73 1.43
C PHE A 33 18.24 8.15 0.82
N GLY A 34 18.28 9.18 1.66
CA GLY A 34 18.60 10.55 1.26
C GLY A 34 20.05 10.87 1.63
N GLY A 35 20.95 10.94 0.65
CA GLY A 35 22.40 11.11 0.90
C GLY A 35 22.91 12.55 0.74
N HIS A 36 23.86 12.95 1.60
CA HIS A 36 25.21 13.46 1.24
C HIS A 36 25.94 13.89 2.53
N GLY A 37 26.77 12.99 3.05
CA GLY A 37 27.52 13.11 4.30
C GLY A 37 27.56 11.73 4.95
N ALA A 38 28.74 11.17 5.17
CA ALA A 38 28.94 9.75 5.45
C ALA A 38 28.38 9.24 6.81
N ASP A 39 27.67 10.06 7.59
CA ASP A 39 27.33 9.74 8.99
C ASP A 39 25.88 10.05 9.43
N GLN A 40 24.96 10.41 8.52
CA GLN A 40 23.60 10.80 8.91
C GLN A 40 22.53 10.06 8.10
N TYR A 41 21.74 9.22 8.78
CA TYR A 41 20.70 8.37 8.19
C TYR A 41 19.35 8.64 8.86
N VAL A 42 18.32 8.94 8.06
CA VAL A 42 16.94 9.06 8.53
C VAL A 42 16.13 7.97 7.87
N ASP A 43 15.57 7.08 8.68
CA ASP A 43 14.57 6.11 8.24
C ASP A 43 13.16 6.69 8.37
N HIS A 44 12.32 6.43 7.37
CA HIS A 44 10.89 6.69 7.47
C HIS A 44 10.15 5.41 7.84
N ILE A 45 9.20 5.51 8.77
CA ILE A 45 8.26 4.45 9.09
C ILE A 45 6.90 4.89 8.57
N ILE A 46 6.28 4.08 7.73
CA ILE A 46 4.96 4.37 7.16
C ILE A 46 3.95 3.41 7.80
N THR A 47 2.98 3.98 8.51
CA THR A 47 1.87 3.23 9.09
C THR A 47 0.64 3.47 8.23
N GLN A 48 -0.12 2.41 7.96
CA GLN A 48 -1.40 2.54 7.28
C GLN A 48 -2.52 1.94 8.12
N ASP A 49 -3.52 2.77 8.38
CA ASP A 49 -4.76 2.36 9.04
C ASP A 49 -5.86 2.20 7.99
N ILE A 50 -6.49 1.02 7.98
CA ILE A 50 -7.59 0.69 7.06
C ILE A 50 -8.86 0.54 7.88
N TYR A 51 -9.88 1.33 7.54
CA TYR A 51 -11.19 1.28 8.19
C TYR A 51 -12.23 0.78 7.19
N CYS A 52 -12.95 -0.29 7.56
CA CYS A 52 -14.08 -0.76 6.77
C CYS A 52 -15.31 0.10 7.10
N LEU A 53 -15.80 0.85 6.11
CA LEU A 53 -17.00 1.67 6.26
C LEU A 53 -18.28 0.89 5.92
N ASN A 54 -18.20 0.02 4.91
CA ASN A 54 -19.27 -0.86 4.50
C ASN A 54 -18.68 -2.21 4.07
N ALA A 55 -19.16 -3.30 4.66
CA ALA A 55 -18.71 -4.65 4.36
C ALA A 55 -19.78 -5.37 3.53
N ASP A 56 -19.72 -5.21 2.21
CA ASP A 56 -20.60 -5.90 1.26
C ASP A 56 -19.84 -6.98 0.47
N GLY A 57 -19.07 -7.79 1.19
CA GLY A 57 -18.26 -8.88 0.65
C GLY A 57 -16.91 -8.43 0.06
N SER A 58 -16.08 -9.41 -0.27
CA SER A 58 -14.77 -9.23 -0.93
C SER A 58 -13.85 -8.22 -0.22
N LEU A 59 -13.95 -8.17 1.13
CA LEU A 59 -13.36 -7.11 1.94
C LEU A 59 -11.84 -7.01 1.77
N PHE A 60 -11.16 -8.14 1.58
CA PHE A 60 -9.72 -8.19 1.37
C PHE A 60 -9.30 -7.49 0.07
N ASP A 61 -10.06 -7.70 -1.01
CA ASP A 61 -9.77 -7.13 -2.33
C ASP A 61 -9.93 -5.60 -2.28
N ALA A 62 -11.02 -5.13 -1.68
CA ALA A 62 -11.28 -3.70 -1.46
C ALA A 62 -10.20 -3.06 -0.57
N ALA A 63 -9.82 -3.72 0.53
CA ALA A 63 -8.79 -3.23 1.44
C ALA A 63 -7.41 -3.13 0.76
N LEU A 64 -7.02 -4.14 -0.03
CA LEU A 64 -5.75 -4.14 -0.76
C LEU A 64 -5.71 -3.02 -1.81
N LEU A 65 -6.80 -2.80 -2.52
CA LEU A 65 -6.89 -1.72 -3.51
C LEU A 65 -6.83 -0.34 -2.83
N ALA A 66 -7.50 -0.18 -1.68
CA ALA A 66 -7.41 1.03 -0.87
C ALA A 66 -5.99 1.28 -0.35
N CYS A 67 -5.29 0.23 0.07
CA CYS A 67 -3.86 0.27 0.40
C CYS A 67 -3.01 0.80 -0.73
N ALA A 68 -3.12 0.16 -1.89
CA ALA A 68 -2.38 0.55 -3.08
C ALA A 68 -2.64 2.02 -3.46
N ALA A 69 -3.90 2.43 -3.47
CA ALA A 69 -4.29 3.80 -3.82
C ALA A 69 -3.71 4.83 -2.84
N ALA A 70 -3.80 4.57 -1.53
CA ALA A 70 -3.28 5.47 -0.51
C ALA A 70 -1.75 5.60 -0.58
N LEU A 71 -1.04 4.49 -0.78
CA LEU A 71 0.42 4.50 -0.90
C LEU A 71 0.90 5.18 -2.20
N THR A 72 0.12 5.09 -3.28
CA THR A 72 0.46 5.75 -4.56
C THR A 72 0.38 7.27 -4.45
N ASP A 73 -0.52 7.79 -3.62
CA ASP A 73 -0.72 9.23 -3.40
C ASP A 73 0.13 9.78 -2.23
N LEU A 74 0.82 8.90 -1.49
CA LEU A 74 1.55 9.29 -0.30
C LEU A 74 2.74 10.21 -0.62
N GLN A 75 2.74 11.39 0.00
CA GLN A 75 3.84 12.35 -0.06
C GLN A 75 4.64 12.33 1.24
N ILE A 76 5.92 11.98 1.12
CA ILE A 76 6.87 11.97 2.22
C ILE A 76 7.43 13.39 2.37
N PRO A 77 7.35 14.01 3.57
CA PRO A 77 7.90 15.33 3.79
C PRO A 77 9.43 15.31 3.70
N GLY A 78 10.01 16.43 3.27
CA GLY A 78 11.45 16.64 3.30
C GLY A 78 11.96 16.67 4.74
N VAL A 79 13.08 16.00 5.00
CA VAL A 79 13.69 15.96 6.34
C VAL A 79 15.17 16.33 6.22
N ALA A 80 15.62 17.22 7.10
CA ALA A 80 17.02 17.59 7.25
C ALA A 80 17.50 17.24 8.66
N ILE A 81 18.79 16.95 8.80
CA ILE A 81 19.45 16.85 10.10
C ILE A 81 20.28 18.12 10.28
N ASP A 82 20.11 18.78 11.41
CA ASP A 82 20.87 19.97 11.82
C ASP A 82 22.27 19.59 12.32
N ASP A 83 23.16 20.57 12.46
CA ASP A 83 24.53 20.38 12.96
C ASP A 83 24.56 19.78 14.39
N ASP A 84 23.49 20.01 15.17
CA ASP A 84 23.24 19.40 16.49
C ASP A 84 22.76 17.93 16.44
N GLY A 85 22.62 17.35 15.25
CA GLY A 85 22.04 16.01 15.05
C GLY A 85 20.52 15.93 15.23
N LYS A 86 19.83 17.08 15.28
CA LYS A 86 18.37 17.15 15.40
C LYS A 86 17.69 17.01 14.05
N VAL A 87 16.66 16.18 13.99
CA VAL A 87 15.85 15.97 12.79
C VAL A 87 14.81 17.08 12.67
N GLN A 88 14.83 17.85 11.59
CA GLN A 88 13.87 18.91 11.28
C GLN A 88 13.06 18.56 10.03
N ILE A 89 11.73 18.67 10.13
CA ILE A 89 10.83 18.53 8.97
C ILE A 89 10.85 19.85 8.20
N VAL A 90 11.28 19.79 6.95
CA VAL A 90 11.32 20.95 6.06
C VAL A 90 9.95 21.10 5.42
N SER A 91 9.12 21.97 6.00
CA SER A 91 7.89 22.39 5.34
C SER A 91 8.22 23.42 4.26
N PRO A 92 7.66 23.32 3.04
CA PRO A 92 7.78 24.39 2.07
C PRO A 92 7.06 25.61 2.63
N SER A 93 7.84 26.65 2.95
CA SER A 93 7.33 27.94 3.40
C SER A 93 6.49 28.57 2.28
N GLY A 94 5.18 28.69 2.51
CA GLY A 94 4.27 29.37 1.61
C GLY A 94 2.81 29.16 1.97
N ASP A 95 2.38 29.68 3.12
CA ASP A 95 1.11 30.42 3.23
C ASP A 95 1.27 31.44 4.35
N GLN A 96 1.12 32.71 3.97
CA GLN A 96 1.18 33.85 4.87
C GLN A 96 -0.13 33.94 5.63
N ASP A 97 -0.16 33.52 6.90
CA ASP A 97 -1.10 34.09 7.85
C ASP A 97 -0.46 35.31 8.49
N GLN A 98 -0.98 36.46 8.08
CA GLN A 98 -0.65 37.80 8.51
C GLN A 98 -0.87 37.96 10.02
N HIS A 99 0.21 37.95 10.83
CA HIS A 99 0.23 38.80 12.01
C HIS A 99 1.65 39.30 12.28
N MET A 100 1.79 40.62 12.09
CA MET A 100 2.97 41.41 12.38
C MET A 100 3.46 41.19 13.82
N LEU A 101 4.78 41.19 14.02
CA LEU A 101 5.48 42.16 14.87
C LEU A 101 6.99 42.08 14.58
N ASP A 102 7.59 43.26 14.56
CA ASP A 102 8.86 43.62 13.95
C ASP A 102 10.10 43.09 14.70
N ALA A 103 11.15 42.69 13.96
CA ALA A 103 12.51 43.22 14.12
C ALA A 103 13.54 42.45 13.24
N GLU A 104 14.12 43.23 12.34
CA GLU A 104 15.53 43.21 11.89
C GLU A 104 16.07 42.03 11.08
N LYS A 105 16.26 42.37 9.79
CA LYS A 105 17.17 41.74 8.84
C LYS A 105 18.60 41.71 9.41
N VAL A 106 19.17 40.51 9.53
CA VAL A 106 20.60 40.32 9.34
C VAL A 106 20.78 39.25 8.25
N SER A 107 21.50 39.68 7.22
CA SER A 107 21.97 38.90 6.09
C SER A 107 22.81 37.71 6.54
N ASP A 108 22.43 36.51 6.13
CA ASP A 108 23.41 35.52 5.72
C ASP A 108 22.83 34.62 4.61
N GLU A 109 23.54 34.60 3.49
CA GLU A 109 23.26 33.83 2.28
C GLU A 109 23.53 32.34 2.52
N SER A 110 22.72 31.70 3.36
CA SER A 110 22.75 30.26 3.53
C SER A 110 21.72 29.62 2.60
N LYS A 111 22.22 28.97 1.55
CA LYS A 111 21.48 28.19 0.55
C LYS A 111 20.39 27.32 1.20
N SER A 112 19.17 27.84 1.28
CA SER A 112 18.00 27.07 1.68
C SER A 112 17.72 26.07 0.55
N ARG A 113 18.37 24.91 0.60
CA ARG A 113 18.06 23.77 -0.26
C ARG A 113 16.59 23.46 -0.05
N ARG A 114 15.76 23.72 -1.05
CA ARG A 114 14.35 23.29 -1.07
C ARG A 114 14.35 21.77 -0.98
N ILE A 115 14.07 21.23 0.21
CA ILE A 115 13.84 19.79 0.34
C ILE A 115 12.34 19.60 0.08
N ASP A 116 12.04 19.35 -1.18
CA ASP A 116 10.66 19.21 -1.65
C ASP A 116 10.04 17.89 -1.13
N LYS A 117 8.71 17.90 -0.96
CA LYS A 117 7.94 16.69 -0.65
C LYS A 117 8.18 15.65 -1.76
N ARG A 118 8.46 14.40 -1.37
CA ARG A 118 8.75 13.31 -2.31
C ARG A 118 7.60 12.32 -2.35
N ARG A 119 7.11 12.00 -3.54
CA ARG A 119 6.16 10.89 -3.72
C ARG A 119 6.85 9.55 -3.50
N LEU A 120 6.13 8.60 -2.91
CA LEU A 120 6.62 7.23 -2.76
C LEU A 120 6.70 6.54 -4.12
N THR A 121 7.88 6.01 -4.47
CA THR A 121 8.06 5.18 -5.67
C THR A 121 7.70 3.74 -5.34
N LEU A 122 6.49 3.33 -5.69
CA LEU A 122 6.03 1.96 -5.51
C LEU A 122 6.55 1.03 -6.63
N GLY A 123 6.73 -0.24 -6.29
CA GLY A 123 6.89 -1.31 -7.28
C GLY A 123 5.56 -1.70 -7.94
N PRO A 124 5.52 -2.85 -8.62
CA PRO A 124 4.28 -3.43 -9.16
C PRO A 124 3.20 -3.52 -8.08
N VAL A 125 2.06 -2.88 -8.33
CA VAL A 125 0.94 -2.85 -7.39
C VAL A 125 0.23 -4.23 -7.40
N PRO A 126 0.02 -4.84 -6.23
CA PRO A 126 -0.71 -6.10 -6.13
C PRO A 126 -2.22 -5.89 -6.29
N VAL A 127 -2.89 -6.79 -7.00
CA VAL A 127 -4.36 -6.87 -7.09
C VAL A 127 -4.78 -8.26 -6.63
N ALA A 128 -5.78 -8.30 -5.75
CA ALA A 128 -6.40 -9.53 -5.29
C ALA A 128 -7.75 -9.75 -5.98
N LEU A 129 -8.10 -11.03 -6.14
CA LEU A 129 -9.45 -11.48 -6.44
C LEU A 129 -9.82 -12.60 -5.47
N THR A 130 -10.90 -12.39 -4.74
CA THR A 130 -11.54 -13.38 -3.89
C THR A 130 -12.62 -14.09 -4.70
N CYS A 131 -12.51 -15.42 -4.74
CA CYS A 131 -13.43 -16.30 -5.43
C CYS A 131 -14.09 -17.24 -4.41
N MET A 132 -15.38 -17.49 -4.56
CA MET A 132 -16.10 -18.52 -3.82
C MET A 132 -16.34 -19.75 -4.69
N LEU A 133 -16.12 -20.91 -4.10
CA LEU A 133 -16.32 -22.19 -4.76
C LEU A 133 -17.67 -22.75 -4.36
N HIS A 134 -18.48 -23.12 -5.34
CA HIS A 134 -19.74 -23.82 -5.12
C HIS A 134 -19.96 -24.94 -6.13
N LYS A 135 -19.84 -26.19 -5.69
CA LYS A 135 -19.96 -27.40 -6.54
C LYS A 135 -19.00 -27.35 -7.74
N LYS A 136 -19.50 -26.97 -8.92
CA LYS A 136 -18.74 -26.83 -10.17
C LYS A 136 -18.61 -25.38 -10.66
N HIS A 137 -19.07 -24.43 -9.87
CA HIS A 137 -19.10 -23.01 -10.21
C HIS A 137 -18.12 -22.24 -9.33
N ILE A 138 -17.53 -21.21 -9.92
CA ILE A 138 -16.66 -20.24 -9.26
C ILE A 138 -17.40 -18.90 -9.34
N LEU A 139 -17.66 -18.29 -8.20
CA LEU A 139 -18.16 -16.92 -8.10
C LEU A 139 -16.97 -16.02 -7.81
N ALA A 140 -16.74 -15.00 -8.62
CA ALA A 140 -15.70 -14.01 -8.40
C ALA A 140 -16.30 -12.76 -7.78
N ASP A 141 -15.58 -12.12 -6.86
CA ASP A 141 -16.00 -10.88 -6.17
C ASP A 141 -17.35 -11.03 -5.45
N PRO A 142 -17.42 -11.87 -4.40
CA PRO A 142 -18.67 -12.17 -3.74
C PRO A 142 -19.23 -11.01 -2.94
N THR A 143 -20.56 -10.91 -2.89
CA THR A 143 -21.30 -10.02 -1.98
C THR A 143 -21.38 -10.61 -0.56
N ALA A 144 -21.73 -9.79 0.43
CA ALA A 144 -21.87 -10.26 1.82
C ALA A 144 -22.96 -11.35 1.98
N GLU A 145 -24.03 -11.26 1.18
CA GLU A 145 -25.06 -12.29 1.13
C GLU A 145 -24.48 -13.62 0.62
N GLU A 146 -23.74 -13.59 -0.50
CA GLU A 146 -23.15 -14.79 -1.08
C GLU A 146 -22.11 -15.43 -0.12
N GLU A 147 -21.31 -14.62 0.57
CA GLU A 147 -20.34 -15.10 1.58
C GLU A 147 -21.02 -15.82 2.75
N THR A 148 -22.25 -15.43 3.09
CA THR A 148 -23.05 -16.08 4.13
C THR A 148 -23.47 -17.50 3.71
N TYR A 149 -23.67 -17.74 2.41
CA TYR A 149 -24.10 -19.04 1.88
C TYR A 149 -22.94 -19.97 1.49
N LEU A 150 -21.79 -19.42 1.07
CA LEU A 150 -20.66 -20.20 0.56
C LEU A 150 -19.50 -20.28 1.55
N GLN A 151 -19.23 -21.48 2.06
CA GLN A 151 -18.20 -21.69 3.08
C GLN A 151 -16.77 -21.86 2.53
N THR A 152 -16.59 -21.89 1.21
CA THR A 152 -15.28 -22.13 0.61
C THR A 152 -14.87 -20.96 -0.26
N THR A 153 -13.87 -20.23 0.20
CA THR A 153 -13.27 -19.12 -0.54
C THR A 153 -11.84 -19.44 -0.94
N VAL A 154 -11.39 -18.80 -2.01
CA VAL A 154 -10.01 -18.81 -2.51
C VAL A 154 -9.68 -17.39 -2.91
N THR A 155 -8.69 -16.80 -2.26
CA THR A 155 -8.18 -15.47 -2.60
C THR A 155 -6.85 -15.62 -3.32
N VAL A 156 -6.75 -15.03 -4.50
CA VAL A 156 -5.53 -15.00 -5.31
C VAL A 156 -5.06 -13.56 -5.39
N ALA A 157 -3.78 -13.29 -5.14
CA ALA A 157 -3.18 -11.98 -5.36
C ALA A 157 -2.06 -12.08 -6.40
N MET A 158 -2.06 -11.15 -7.34
CA MET A 158 -1.11 -11.09 -8.45
C MET A 158 -0.53 -9.68 -8.58
N ASP A 159 0.70 -9.57 -9.09
CA ASP A 159 1.30 -8.27 -9.41
C ASP A 159 0.87 -7.79 -10.80
N SER A 160 1.12 -6.52 -11.11
CA SER A 160 0.89 -5.94 -12.45
C SER A 160 1.75 -6.57 -13.56
N SER A 161 2.72 -7.42 -13.22
CA SER A 161 3.57 -8.18 -14.14
C SER A 161 3.10 -9.63 -14.32
N ASP A 162 1.85 -9.93 -13.97
CA ASP A 162 1.20 -11.21 -14.21
C ASP A 162 1.70 -12.37 -13.34
N LYS A 163 2.48 -12.05 -12.30
CA LYS A 163 3.10 -13.01 -11.38
C LYS A 163 2.21 -13.23 -10.17
N LEU A 164 2.08 -14.49 -9.77
CA LEU A 164 1.38 -14.87 -8.54
C LEU A 164 2.19 -14.42 -7.32
N ILE A 165 1.57 -13.63 -6.46
CA ILE A 165 2.14 -13.18 -5.18
C ILE A 165 1.72 -14.13 -4.06
N SER A 166 0.41 -14.36 -3.95
CA SER A 166 -0.15 -15.22 -2.90
C SER A 166 -1.40 -15.95 -3.37
N LEU A 167 -1.56 -17.17 -2.85
CA LEU A 167 -2.80 -17.94 -2.94
C LEU A 167 -3.21 -18.29 -1.52
N TYR A 168 -4.45 -17.97 -1.15
CA TYR A 168 -4.99 -18.22 0.17
C TYR A 168 -6.31 -18.96 0.06
N LYS A 169 -6.40 -20.12 0.73
CA LYS A 169 -7.62 -20.91 0.83
C LYS A 169 -7.87 -21.25 2.30
N PRO A 170 -8.76 -20.52 2.99
CA PRO A 170 -9.10 -20.82 4.37
C PRO A 170 -10.02 -22.05 4.42
N GLY A 171 -9.45 -23.24 4.60
CA GLY A 171 -10.23 -24.47 4.82
C GLY A 171 -11.45 -24.62 3.91
N GLY A 172 -12.57 -25.05 4.49
CA GLY A 172 -13.87 -25.12 3.82
C GLY A 172 -14.31 -26.54 3.44
N LEU A 173 -15.61 -26.68 3.18
CA LEU A 173 -16.23 -27.97 2.82
C LEU A 173 -15.81 -28.48 1.44
N ILE A 174 -15.48 -27.56 0.51
CA ILE A 174 -15.15 -27.92 -0.87
C ILE A 174 -13.63 -27.97 -1.02
N VAL A 175 -13.15 -29.10 -1.56
CA VAL A 175 -11.76 -29.27 -1.97
C VAL A 175 -11.55 -28.46 -3.24
N ALA A 176 -10.58 -27.53 -3.20
CA ALA A 176 -10.17 -26.82 -4.39
C ALA A 176 -9.22 -27.73 -5.18
N THR A 177 -9.70 -28.27 -6.29
CA THR A 177 -8.85 -29.02 -7.22
C THR A 177 -7.88 -28.08 -7.91
N THR A 178 -6.78 -28.62 -8.41
CA THR A 178 -5.79 -27.85 -9.18
C THR A 178 -6.42 -27.12 -10.37
N SER A 179 -7.40 -27.73 -11.05
CA SER A 179 -8.12 -27.08 -12.15
C SER A 179 -8.85 -25.82 -11.69
N THR A 180 -9.62 -25.91 -10.59
CA THR A 180 -10.38 -24.78 -10.06
C THR A 180 -9.47 -23.66 -9.57
N ILE A 181 -8.31 -23.99 -9.00
CA ILE A 181 -7.31 -22.98 -8.61
C ILE A 181 -6.75 -22.28 -9.85
N MET A 182 -6.44 -23.01 -10.91
CA MET A 182 -5.96 -22.44 -12.17
C MET A 182 -7.03 -21.53 -12.81
N ASP A 183 -8.30 -21.91 -12.73
CA ASP A 183 -9.42 -21.08 -13.18
C ASP A 183 -9.52 -19.79 -12.35
N CYS A 184 -9.35 -19.87 -11.02
CA CYS A 184 -9.32 -18.67 -10.16
C CYS A 184 -8.16 -17.74 -10.51
N ILE A 185 -6.97 -18.29 -10.80
CA ILE A 185 -5.81 -17.51 -11.25
C ILE A 185 -6.11 -16.85 -12.60
N ALA A 186 -6.75 -17.56 -13.53
CA ALA A 186 -7.14 -17.01 -14.82
C ALA A 186 -8.16 -15.87 -14.68
N LEU A 187 -9.14 -16.00 -13.79
CA LEU A 187 -10.11 -14.94 -13.47
C LEU A 187 -9.40 -13.72 -12.85
N THR A 188 -8.47 -13.95 -11.94
CA THR A 188 -7.66 -12.88 -11.31
C THR A 188 -6.86 -12.12 -12.35
N ARG A 189 -6.32 -12.82 -13.36
CA ARG A 189 -5.59 -12.22 -14.47
C ARG A 189 -6.47 -11.27 -15.30
N ILE A 190 -7.73 -11.62 -15.52
CA ILE A 190 -8.69 -10.76 -16.22
C ILE A 190 -8.95 -9.51 -15.38
N ARG A 191 -9.27 -9.70 -14.08
CA ARG A 191 -9.54 -8.61 -13.15
C ARG A 191 -8.36 -7.64 -13.02
N LEU A 192 -7.14 -8.16 -12.96
CA LEU A 192 -5.91 -7.38 -12.89
C LEU A 192 -5.82 -6.36 -14.04
N LYS A 193 -6.18 -6.76 -15.28
CA LYS A 193 -6.15 -5.87 -16.44
C LYS A 193 -7.18 -4.76 -16.33
N GLU A 194 -8.38 -5.08 -15.86
CA GLU A 194 -9.45 -4.10 -15.66
C GLU A 194 -9.10 -3.08 -14.58
N VAL A 195 -8.64 -3.56 -13.43
CA VAL A 195 -8.25 -2.71 -12.29
C VAL A 195 -7.08 -1.80 -12.67
N ASN A 196 -6.05 -2.33 -13.35
CA ASN A 196 -4.93 -1.51 -13.81
C ASN A 196 -5.36 -0.40 -14.75
N ARG A 197 -6.31 -0.67 -15.66
CA ARG A 197 -6.87 0.37 -16.53
C ARG A 197 -7.54 1.48 -15.71
N ILE A 198 -8.41 1.12 -14.76
CA ILE A 198 -9.12 2.07 -13.91
C ILE A 198 -8.16 2.88 -13.04
N LEU A 199 -7.12 2.25 -12.49
CA LEU A 199 -6.09 2.94 -11.69
C LEU A 199 -5.33 3.97 -12.52
N ILE A 200 -4.97 3.65 -13.76
CA ILE A 200 -4.31 4.59 -14.68
C ILE A 200 -5.23 5.78 -15.01
N GLU A 201 -6.50 5.51 -15.31
CA GLU A 201 -7.50 6.55 -15.59
C GLU A 201 -7.70 7.47 -14.38
N ALA A 202 -7.85 6.90 -13.18
CA ALA A 202 -8.00 7.67 -11.94
C ALA A 202 -6.76 8.51 -11.61
N ALA A 203 -5.55 7.99 -11.89
CA ALA A 203 -4.30 8.73 -11.70
C ALA A 203 -4.18 9.93 -12.65
N GLN A 204 -4.71 9.84 -13.87
CA GLN A 204 -4.71 10.94 -14.83
C GLN A 204 -5.67 12.06 -14.43
N VAL A 205 -6.87 11.71 -13.96
CA VAL A 205 -7.86 12.71 -13.48
C VAL A 205 -7.27 13.53 -12.34
N LYS A 206 -6.61 12.89 -11.37
CA LYS A 206 -5.95 13.57 -10.24
C LYS A 206 -4.80 14.50 -10.62
N ALA A 207 -4.22 14.36 -11.82
CA ALA A 207 -3.15 15.23 -12.28
C ALA A 207 -3.65 16.48 -13.03
N GLY A 208 -4.96 16.53 -13.33
CA GLY A 208 -5.60 17.64 -14.05
C GLY A 208 -6.32 18.67 -13.17
N ASP A 209 -6.53 18.36 -11.89
CA ASP A 209 -7.01 19.29 -10.84
C ASP A 209 -5.82 19.94 -10.11
#